data_AF-A0A0C2CR00-F1
#
_entry.id   AF-A0A0C2CR00-F1
#
_cell.length_a   1.000
_cell.length_b   1.000
_cell.length_c   1.000
_cell.angle_alpha   90.00
_cell.angle_beta   90.00
_cell.angle_gamma   90.00
#
_symmetry.space_group_name_H-M   'P 1'
#
loop_
_entity.id
_entity.type
_entity.pdbx_description
1 polymer ?
#
loop_
_entity_poly.entity_id
_entity_poly.type
_entity_poly.pdbx_seq_one_letter_code
_entity_poly.pdbx_strand_id
1 'polypeptide(L)'
;MEVAADLRPVLGPALVRLDPMRIKQLHVSEEHLTNLFRSPVVYKAIDDLAKLSAQCMQLRAPLTCCEKLIMSDHTLYLSWEYDQ
;
A
#
# COMPACT_ATOMS: atom_id res chain seq x y z
N MET A 1 3.08 -3.73 -11.66
CA MET A 1 4.08 -4.27 -10.71
C MET A 1 3.45 -5.51 -10.11
N GLU A 2 4.20 -6.61 -10.06
CA GLU A 2 3.74 -7.85 -9.45
C GLU A 2 4.11 -7.90 -7.98
N VAL A 3 3.24 -8.51 -7.17
CA VAL A 3 3.48 -8.73 -5.74
C VAL A 3 3.24 -10.20 -5.48
N ALA A 4 4.28 -10.91 -5.01
CA ALA A 4 4.25 -12.35 -4.75
C ALA A 4 3.51 -12.69 -3.44
N ALA A 5 2.28 -12.20 -3.29
CA ALA A 5 1.41 -12.47 -2.15
C ALA A 5 -0.07 -12.34 -2.56
N ASP A 6 -0.93 -13.15 -1.93
CA ASP A 6 -2.37 -12.99 -2.11
C ASP A 6 -2.86 -11.72 -1.39
N LEU A 7 -3.24 -10.71 -2.17
CA LEU A 7 -3.71 -9.43 -1.65
C LEU A 7 -5.21 -9.43 -1.34
N ARG A 8 -5.98 -10.45 -1.77
CA ARG A 8 -7.44 -10.53 -1.57
C ARG A 8 -7.85 -10.36 -0.10
N PRO A 9 -7.19 -10.98 0.89
CA PRO A 9 -7.58 -10.83 2.30
C PRO A 9 -7.43 -9.41 2.85
N VAL A 10 -6.54 -8.61 2.25
CA VAL A 10 -6.15 -7.29 2.77
C VAL A 10 -6.83 -6.17 1.98
N LEU A 11 -6.77 -6.25 0.65
CA LEU A 11 -7.26 -5.21 -0.25
C LEU A 11 -8.72 -5.45 -0.67
N GLY A 12 -9.18 -6.70 -0.74
CA GLY A 12 -10.55 -7.03 -1.09
C GLY A 12 -10.92 -6.68 -2.54
N PRO A 13 -11.71 -5.64 -2.83
CA PRO A 13 -12.05 -5.23 -4.19
C PRO A 13 -10.83 -4.82 -5.04
N ALA A 14 -10.94 -4.93 -6.36
CA ALA A 14 -9.88 -4.52 -7.30
C ALA A 14 -9.51 -3.03 -7.22
N LEU A 15 -10.47 -2.15 -6.89
CA LEU A 15 -10.23 -0.74 -6.61
C LEU A 15 -10.47 -0.42 -5.14
N VAL A 16 -9.43 0.02 -4.44
CA VAL A 16 -9.46 0.26 -3.00
C VAL A 16 -9.20 1.72 -2.68
N ARG A 17 -10.01 2.29 -1.79
CA ARG A 17 -9.77 3.58 -1.15
C ARG A 17 -9.04 3.39 0.18
N LEU A 18 -7.85 3.94 0.27
CA LEU A 18 -6.98 3.91 1.45
C LEU A 18 -6.79 5.34 1.98
N ASP A 19 -7.39 5.61 3.13
CA ASP A 19 -7.13 6.85 3.87
C ASP A 19 -5.90 6.69 4.79
N PRO A 20 -5.38 7.78 5.38
CA PRO A 20 -4.21 7.74 6.24
C PRO A 20 -4.34 6.74 7.41
N MET A 21 -5.54 6.57 7.96
CA MET A 21 -5.79 5.61 9.05
C MET A 21 -5.66 4.17 8.57
N ARG A 22 -6.22 3.84 7.40
CA ARG A 22 -6.08 2.50 6.80
C ARG A 22 -4.63 2.20 6.46
N ILE A 23 -3.88 3.15 5.92
CA ILE A 23 -2.45 2.96 5.61
C ILE A 23 -1.64 2.72 6.90
N LYS A 24 -1.92 3.46 7.97
CA LYS A 24 -1.29 3.24 9.28
C LYS A 24 -1.54 1.83 9.84
N GLN A 25 -2.73 1.26 9.60
CA GLN A 25 -3.06 -0.10 10.01
C GLN A 25 -2.29 -1.18 9.23
N LEU A 26 -1.78 -0.87 8.03
CA LEU A 26 -0.96 -1.78 7.23
C LEU A 26 0.49 -1.90 7.73
N HIS A 27 1.01 -0.91 8.46
CA HIS A 27 2.42 -0.83 8.90
C HIS A 27 2.76 -1.82 10.03
N VAL A 28 1.81 -2.16 10.90
CA VAL A 28 2.13 -2.84 12.18
C VAL A 28 2.29 -4.35 11.98
N SER A 29 3.51 -4.83 12.19
CA SER A 29 3.92 -6.24 12.19
C SER A 29 4.12 -6.76 13.61
N GLU A 30 3.73 -8.03 13.82
CA GLU A 30 4.12 -8.94 14.90
C GLU A 30 3.73 -8.57 16.34
N GLU A 31 2.50 -8.90 16.76
CA GLU A 31 2.31 -9.46 18.13
C GLU A 31 0.93 -10.11 18.38
N HIS A 32 -0.08 -9.96 17.51
CA HIS A 32 -1.39 -10.58 17.75
C HIS A 32 -1.95 -11.28 16.50
N LEU A 33 -1.94 -12.61 16.55
CA LEU A 33 -2.21 -13.59 15.49
C LEU A 33 -3.72 -13.75 15.13
N THR A 34 -4.55 -12.71 15.27
CA THR A 34 -6.01 -12.84 15.10
C THR A 34 -6.68 -11.78 14.24
N ASN A 35 -5.96 -10.81 13.67
CA ASN A 35 -6.54 -9.78 12.80
C ASN A 35 -6.07 -9.92 11.34
N LEU A 36 -6.99 -10.39 10.48
CA LEU A 36 -6.80 -10.73 9.06
C LEU A 36 -6.40 -9.57 8.12
N PHE A 37 -6.24 -8.34 8.63
CA PHE A 37 -6.17 -7.11 7.84
C PHE A 37 -4.83 -6.35 7.89
N ARG A 38 -3.75 -6.98 8.40
CA ARG A 38 -2.46 -6.28 8.62
C ARG A 38 -1.36 -6.99 7.84
N SER A 39 -0.86 -6.36 6.78
CA SER A 39 0.14 -6.95 5.89
C SER A 39 1.29 -5.98 5.58
N PRO A 40 2.51 -6.24 6.07
CA PRO A 40 3.68 -5.45 5.71
C PRO A 40 3.97 -5.53 4.19
N VAL A 41 3.42 -6.53 3.50
CA VAL A 41 3.56 -6.69 2.05
C VAL A 41 2.83 -5.58 1.29
N VAL A 42 1.59 -5.24 1.67
CA VAL A 42 0.84 -4.16 1.01
C VAL A 42 1.51 -2.82 1.27
N TYR A 43 1.95 -2.58 2.51
CA TYR A 43 2.68 -1.36 2.87
C TYR A 43 3.93 -1.18 1.99
N LYS A 44 4.75 -2.24 1.88
CA LYS A 44 5.94 -2.23 1.02
C LYS A 44 5.59 -2.05 -0.46
N ALA A 45 4.55 -2.72 -0.95
CA ALA A 45 4.12 -2.61 -2.35
C ALA A 45 3.70 -1.17 -2.71
N ILE A 46 3.03 -0.45 -1.80
CA ILE A 46 2.70 0.97 -2.01
C ILE A 46 3.98 1.82 -2.12
N ASP A 47 4.97 1.60 -1.25
CA ASP A 47 6.25 2.32 -1.32
C ASP A 47 7.06 1.98 -2.58
N ASP A 48 7.03 0.74 -3.03
CA ASP A 48 7.70 0.32 -4.26
C ASP A 48 7.00 0.91 -5.51
N LEU A 49 5.66 0.96 -5.52
CA LEU A 49 4.89 1.64 -6.55
C LEU A 49 5.20 3.15 -6.59
N ALA A 50 5.34 3.77 -5.43
CA ALA A 50 5.74 5.16 -5.29
C ALA A 50 7.13 5.45 -5.88
N LYS A 51 8.10 4.56 -5.66
CA LYS A 51 9.44 4.67 -6.28
C LYS A 51 9.37 4.56 -7.80
N LEU A 52 8.60 3.60 -8.31
CA LEU A 52 8.37 3.44 -9.76
C LEU A 52 7.72 4.69 -10.36
N SER A 53 6.70 5.24 -9.69
CA SER A 53 6.06 6.48 -10.12
C SER A 53 7.05 7.64 -10.18
N ALA A 54 7.93 7.78 -9.19
CA ALA A 54 8.96 8.82 -9.15
C ALA A 54 9.94 8.69 -10.33
N GLN A 55 10.36 7.46 -10.63
CA GLN A 55 11.24 7.16 -11.75
C GLN A 55 10.59 7.49 -13.10
N CYS A 56 9.33 7.08 -13.30
CA CYS A 56 8.56 7.39 -14.50
C CYS A 56 8.39 8.91 -14.72
N MET A 57 8.31 9.68 -13.62
CA MET A 57 8.19 11.13 -13.66
C MET A 57 9.54 11.87 -13.61
N GLN A 58 10.67 11.16 -13.65
CA GLN A 58 12.03 11.71 -13.56
C GLN A 58 12.27 12.58 -12.31
N LEU A 59 11.61 12.24 -11.20
CA LEU A 59 11.76 12.93 -9.93
C LEU A 59 12.94 12.38 -9.13
N ARG A 60 13.63 13.24 -8.39
CA ARG A 60 14.78 12.85 -7.55
C ARG A 60 14.37 12.00 -6.34
N ALA A 61 13.11 12.08 -5.92
CA ALA A 61 12.56 11.31 -4.81
C ALA A 61 11.04 11.12 -5.00
N PRO A 62 10.44 10.07 -4.41
CA PRO A 62 8.99 9.86 -4.45
C PRO A 62 8.22 10.98 -3.79
N LEU A 63 7.18 11.48 -4.46
CA LEU A 63 6.23 12.45 -3.87
C LEU A 63 5.25 11.75 -2.92
N THR A 64 4.88 10.53 -3.26
CA THR A 64 4.01 9.67 -2.47
C THR A 64 4.85 8.58 -1.79
N CYS A 65 4.60 8.30 -0.53
CA CYS A 65 5.07 7.11 0.19
C CYS A 65 4.13 6.90 1.39
N CYS A 66 4.11 5.71 1.97
CA CYS A 66 3.21 5.41 3.07
C CYS A 66 3.39 6.37 4.26
N GLU A 67 4.63 6.74 4.61
CA GLU A 67 4.90 7.72 5.67
C GLU A 67 4.26 9.09 5.37
N LYS A 68 4.46 9.62 4.16
CA LYS A 68 3.86 10.88 3.72
C LYS A 68 2.33 10.80 3.69
N LEU A 69 1.79 9.66 3.26
CA LEU A 69 0.34 9.44 3.22
C LEU A 69 -0.25 9.44 4.63
N ILE A 70 0.40 8.78 5.60
CA ILE A 70 -0.04 8.77 7.01
C ILE A 70 0.02 10.17 7.64
N MET A 71 1.01 10.99 7.26
CA MET A 71 1.21 12.34 7.78
C MET A 71 0.40 13.42 7.05
N SER A 72 -0.43 13.05 6.08
CA SER A 72 -1.22 13.97 5.25
C SER A 72 -2.71 13.62 5.32
N ASP A 73 -3.58 14.49 4.81
CA ASP A 73 -5.00 14.18 4.59
C ASP A 73 -5.29 13.57 3.20
N HIS A 74 -4.24 13.10 2.52
CA HIS A 74 -4.39 12.52 1.19
C HIS A 74 -5.03 11.13 1.24
N THR A 75 -5.94 10.87 0.31
CA THR A 75 -6.52 9.55 0.08
C THR A 75 -5.82 8.90 -1.11
N LEU A 76 -5.35 7.67 -0.94
CA LEU A 76 -4.81 6.84 -2.00
C LEU A 76 -5.91 5.96 -2.59
N TYR A 77 -6.03 5.96 -3.92
CA TYR A 77 -6.84 5.00 -4.66
C TYR A 77 -5.89 4.00 -5.32
N LEU A 78 -6.03 2.72 -4.98
CA LEU A 78 -5.18 1.65 -5.48
C LEU A 78 -6.00 0.70 -6.35
N SER A 79 -5.60 0.57 -7.62
CA SER A 79 -6.12 -0.44 -8.54
C SER A 79 -5.17 -1.63 -8.54
N TRP A 80 -5.69 -2.84 -8.39
CA TRP A 80 -4.93 -4.08 -8.44
C TRP A 80 -5.78 -5.20 -9.03
N GLU A 81 -5.10 -6.21 -9.57
CA GLU A 81 -5.72 -7.37 -10.20
C GLU A 81 -5.03 -8.63 -9.67
N TYR A 82 -5.79 -9.73 -9.56
CA TYR A 82 -5.25 -11.03 -9.22
C TYR A 82 -4.94 -11.78 -10.50
N ASP A 83 -3.65 -12.05 -10.74
CA ASP A 83 -3.21 -12.88 -11.86
C ASP A 83 -3.43 -14.36 -11.50
N GLN A 84 -4.16 -15.08 -12.35
CA GLN A 84 -4.61 -16.47 -12.11
C GLN A 84 -3.58 -17.51 -12.54
#